data_AF-A0A917Z416-F1
#
_entry.id   AF-A0A917Z416-F1
#
_cell.length_a   1.000
_cell.length_b   1.000
_cell.length_c   1.000
_cell.angle_alpha   90.00
_cell.angle_beta   90.00
_cell.angle_gamma   90.00
#
_symmetry.space_group_name_H-M   'P 1'
#
loop_
_entity.id
_entity.type
_entity.pdbx_description
1 polymer ?
#
loop_
_entity_poly.entity_id
_entity_poly.type
_entity_poly.pdbx_seq_one_letter_code
_entity_poly.pdbx_strand_id
1 'polypeptide(L)' 'MARITTITALAALYRTDQIDFHLRKGLDNGLTKDELVEAITHLAFYAGWPAAMTAMKTLKTIVEQAEGDTG' A
#
# COMPACT_ATOMS: atom_id res chain seq x y z
N MET A 1 -9.86 -6.65 -7.42
CA MET A 1 -9.08 -7.87 -7.13
C MET A 1 -7.65 -7.83 -7.65
N ALA A 2 -7.35 -7.77 -8.96
CA ALA A 2 -5.95 -7.80 -9.46
C ALA A 2 -5.00 -6.73 -8.88
N ARG A 3 -5.51 -5.53 -8.54
CA ARG A 3 -4.68 -4.42 -8.02
C ARG A 3 -4.14 -4.65 -6.60
N ILE A 4 -4.92 -5.26 -5.71
CA ILE A 4 -4.46 -5.54 -4.34
C ILE A 4 -3.37 -6.62 -4.37
N THR A 5 -3.50 -7.60 -5.26
CA THR A 5 -2.52 -8.66 -5.48
C THR A 5 -1.20 -8.11 -6.01
N THR A 6 -1.24 -7.13 -6.93
CA THR A 6 -0.03 -6.45 -7.40
C THR A 6 0.66 -5.69 -6.28
N ILE A 7 -0.09 -4.93 -5.47
CA ILE A 7 0.48 -4.16 -4.35
C ILE A 7 1.15 -5.10 -3.34
N THR A 8 0.47 -6.17 -2.93
CA THR A 8 1.03 -7.11 -1.95
C THR A 8 2.21 -7.91 -2.50
N ALA A 9 2.21 -8.26 -3.79
CA ALA A 9 3.36 -8.90 -4.43
C ALA A 9 4.58 -7.96 -4.51
N LEU A 10 4.38 -6.70 -4.90
CA LEU A 10 5.46 -5.71 -4.95
C LEU A 10 6.04 -5.44 -3.55
N ALA A 11 5.18 -5.35 -2.54
CA ALA A 11 5.58 -5.24 -1.15
C ALA A 11 6.39 -6.46 -0.68
N ALA A 12 5.91 -7.68 -0.97
CA ALA A 12 6.62 -8.91 -0.63
C ALA A 12 8.01 -9.00 -1.25
N LEU A 13 8.18 -8.47 -2.47
CA LEU A 13 9.41 -8.49 -3.24
C LEU A 13 10.32 -7.26 -3.01
N TYR A 14 9.97 -6.38 -2.06
CA TYR A 14 10.68 -5.11 -1.82
C TYR A 14 10.88 -4.27 -3.10
N ARG A 15 9.89 -4.25 -4.00
CA ARG A 15 9.87 -3.37 -5.18
C ARG A 15 9.34 -2.00 -4.80
N THR A 16 10.04 -1.36 -3.84
CA THR A 16 9.61 -0.15 -3.15
C THR A 16 9.45 1.05 -4.07
N ASP A 17 10.20 1.07 -5.18
CA ASP A 17 10.12 2.04 -6.26
C ASP A 17 8.76 2.02 -7.00
N GLN A 18 8.07 0.88 -7.01
CA GLN A 18 6.76 0.72 -7.68
C GLN A 18 5.57 0.82 -6.72
N ILE A 19 5.78 0.63 -5.42
CA ILE A 19 4.69 0.54 -4.42
C ILE A 19 3.88 1.84 -4.38
N ASP A 20 4.52 3.02 -4.40
CA ASP A 20 3.82 4.31 -4.34
C ASP A 20 2.80 4.45 -5.48
N PHE A 21 3.26 4.29 -6.73
CA PHE A 21 2.41 4.38 -7.91
C PHE A 21 1.21 3.43 -7.84
N HIS A 22 1.45 2.18 -7.44
CA HIS A 22 0.39 1.17 -7.38
C HIS A 22 -0.59 1.39 -6.22
N LEU A 23 -0.16 1.97 -5.10
CA LEU A 23 -1.04 2.36 -4.00
C LEU A 23 -1.95 3.53 -4.40
N ARG A 24 -1.42 4.59 -5.01
CA ARG A 24 -2.22 5.72 -5.52
C ARG A 24 -3.23 5.25 -6.55
N LYS A 25 -2.76 4.49 -7.55
CA LYS A 25 -3.62 3.86 -8.54
C LYS A 25 -4.56 2.81 -7.94
N GLY A 26 -4.34 2.33 -6.71
CA GLY A 26 -5.30 1.52 -5.98
C GLY A 26 -6.47 2.37 -5.49
N LEU A 27 -6.14 3.47 -4.81
CA LEU A 27 -7.07 4.44 -4.22
C LEU A 27 -7.94 5.14 -5.26
N ASP A 28 -7.36 5.65 -6.36
CA ASP A 28 -8.06 6.33 -7.49
C ASP A 28 -9.19 5.50 -8.13
N ASN A 29 -9.22 4.24 -7.76
CA ASN A 29 -9.75 3.12 -8.49
C ASN A 29 -10.66 2.30 -7.56
N GLY A 30 -10.98 2.87 -6.39
CA GLY A 30 -11.98 2.41 -5.45
C GLY A 30 -11.47 1.52 -4.33
N LEU A 31 -10.16 1.21 -4.24
CA LEU A 31 -9.66 0.58 -3.02
C LEU A 31 -9.72 1.57 -1.88
N THR A 32 -10.17 1.12 -0.72
CA THR A 32 -10.17 1.96 0.49
C THR A 32 -8.82 1.88 1.19
N LYS A 33 -8.51 2.90 1.99
CA LYS A 33 -7.37 2.88 2.91
C LYS A 33 -7.42 1.63 3.80
N ASP A 34 -8.59 1.28 4.31
CA ASP A 34 -8.76 0.16 5.25
C ASP A 34 -8.47 -1.18 4.56
N GLU A 35 -8.95 -1.40 3.33
CA GLU A 35 -8.63 -2.60 2.54
C GLU A 35 -7.11 -2.74 2.30
N LEU A 36 -6.42 -1.62 2.03
CA LEU A 36 -4.96 -1.62 1.85
C LEU A 36 -4.23 -1.90 3.17
N VAL A 37 -4.70 -1.32 4.28
CA VAL A 37 -4.15 -1.58 5.62
C VAL A 37 -4.32 -3.05 6.00
N GLU A 38 -5.50 -3.63 5.78
CA GLU A 38 -5.77 -5.05 6.05
C GLU A 38 -4.88 -5.96 5.20
N ALA A 39 -4.76 -5.70 3.89
CA ALA A 39 -3.92 -6.49 3.02
C ALA A 39 -2.43 -6.43 3.38
N ILE A 40 -1.91 -5.23 3.71
CA ILE A 40 -0.52 -5.06 4.15
C ILE A 40 -0.29 -5.71 5.52
N THR A 41 -1.26 -5.63 6.43
CA THR A 41 -1.20 -6.29 7.74
C THR A 41 -1.17 -7.81 7.59
N HIS A 42 -2.04 -8.36 6.72
CA HIS A 42 -2.03 -9.78 6.38
C HIS A 42 -0.68 -10.19 5.78
N LEU A 43 -0.11 -9.36 4.91
CA LEU A 43 1.20 -9.61 4.29
C LEU A 43 2.34 -9.74 5.32
N ALA A 44 2.26 -9.08 6.47
CA ALA A 44 3.28 -9.19 7.53
C ALA A 44 3.51 -10.64 7.99
N PHE A 45 2.47 -11.48 7.96
CA PHE A 45 2.56 -12.90 8.32
C PHE A 45 3.21 -13.78 7.25
N TYR A 46 3.19 -13.36 5.98
CA TYR A 46 3.69 -14.16 4.84
C TYR A 46 5.02 -13.66 4.28
N ALA A 47 5.27 -12.36 4.33
CA ALA A 47 6.49 -11.73 3.81
C ALA A 47 7.34 -11.04 4.91
N GLY A 48 6.89 -11.12 6.17
CA GLY A 48 7.56 -10.54 7.32
C GLY A 48 7.25 -9.06 7.56
N TRP A 49 7.43 -8.64 8.81
CA TRP A 49 7.22 -7.27 9.26
C TRP A 49 8.00 -6.20 8.48
N PRO A 50 9.27 -6.39 8.05
CA PRO A 50 9.98 -5.31 7.36
C PRO A 50 9.38 -4.97 5.98
N ALA A 51 8.87 -5.96 5.24
CA ALA A 51 8.17 -5.75 3.97
C ALA A 51 6.86 -4.98 4.18
N ALA A 52 6.04 -5.46 5.13
CA ALA A 52 4.77 -4.83 5.47
C ALA A 52 4.94 -3.38 5.97
N MET A 53 5.90 -3.13 6.87
CA MET A 53 6.15 -1.80 7.41
C MET A 53 6.65 -0.82 6.35
N THR A 54 7.40 -1.29 5.35
CA THR A 54 7.83 -0.46 4.22
C THR A 54 6.62 0.00 3.41
N ALA A 55 5.73 -0.94 3.05
CA ALA A 55 4.50 -0.61 2.32
C ALA A 55 3.54 0.27 3.15
N MET A 56 3.42 0.01 4.45
CA MET A 56 2.55 0.77 5.36
C MET A 56 3.00 2.22 5.49
N LYS A 57 4.32 2.48 5.57
CA LYS A 57 4.87 3.84 5.59
C LYS A 57 4.53 4.59 4.31
N THR A 58 4.69 3.95 3.14
CA THR A 58 4.34 4.57 1.85
C THR A 58 2.84 4.88 1.77
N LEU A 59 1.98 3.94 2.17
CA LEU A 59 0.53 4.17 2.21
C LEU A 59 0.18 5.35 3.12
N LYS A 60 0.78 5.42 4.32
CA LYS A 60 0.57 6.53 5.25
C LYS A 60 0.92 7.87 4.61
N THR A 61 2.10 7.99 3.98
CA THR A 61 2.52 9.23 3.30
C THR A 61 1.54 9.65 2.21
N ILE A 62 1.05 8.71 1.40
CA ILE A 62 0.07 8.99 0.33
C ILE A 62 -1.23 9.56 0.91
N VAL A 63 -1.75 8.95 1.98
CA VAL A 63 -3.00 9.38 2.63
C VAL A 63 -2.84 10.76 3.27
N GLU A 64 -1.74 11.00 3.98
CA GLU A 64 -1.46 12.30 4.60
C GLU A 64 -1.34 13.42 3.55
N GLN A 65 -0.74 13.15 2.39
CA GLN A 65 -0.67 14.09 1.27
C GLN A 65 -2.04 14.39 0.68
N ALA A 66 -2.88 13.37 0.50
CA ALA A 66 -4.23 13.55 -0.04
C ALA A 66 -5.13 14.37 0.90
N GLU A 67 -4.95 14.26 2.22
CA GLU A 67 -5.64 15.07 3.22
C GLU A 67 -5.09 16.51 3.24
N GLY A 68 -3.77 16.70 3.09
CA GLY A 68 -3.13 18.02 3.09
C GLY A 68 -3.40 18.90 1.86
N ASP A 69 -3.65 18.30 0.69
CA ASP A 69 -3.99 19.02 -0.56
C ASP A 69 -5.45 19.53 -0.60
N THR A 70 -6.27 19.21 0.41
CA THR A 70 -7.64 19.74 0.55
C THR A 70 -7.75 21.01 1.39
N GLY A 71 -6.61 21.57 1.82
CA GLY A 71 -6.49 22.80 2.61
C GLY A 71 -6.32 24.07 1.79
#